data_AF-A0A2D8MZ37-F1
#
_entry.id   AF-A0A2D8MZ37-F1
#
_cell.length_a   1.000
_cell.length_b   1.000
_cell.length_c   1.000
_cell.angle_alpha   90.00
_cell.angle_beta   90.00
_cell.angle_gamma   90.00
#
_symmetry.space_group_name_H-M   'P 1'
#
loop_
_entity.id
_entity.type
_entity.pdbx_description
1 polymer ?
#
loop_
_entity_poly.entity_id
_entity_poly.type
_entity_poly.pdbx_seq_one_letter_code
_entity_poly.pdbx_strand_id
1 'polypeptide(L)'
;MALPALAVSGRESFAEFHLGFQGFLFLGTSLCHVPVWIYIILFHSGRLVASFSKHRVVETAEKELTPVEEWKLVEEHLRHLAEKPLDARRREALADSYLRLGALDSAISEYRKAADSLDSGPEQARLMYRAIYICVERRLSVKNALPLLRRLVRLYPRSYYAAYARRILNRYEAYESAGLLNSGNAGWWDGEGEPQA
;
A
#
# COMPACT_ATOMS: atom_id res chain seq x y z
N MET A 1 -52.77 74.28 -18.05
CA MET A 1 -52.55 73.80 -19.44
C MET A 1 -51.53 72.69 -19.41
N ALA A 2 -51.74 71.68 -20.26
CA ALA A 2 -51.15 70.36 -20.20
C ALA A 2 -49.79 70.23 -20.94
N LEU A 3 -48.92 69.35 -20.40
CA LEU A 3 -47.99 68.37 -21.02
C LEU A 3 -46.97 68.82 -22.11
N PRO A 4 -45.87 68.07 -22.43
CA PRO A 4 -45.24 66.90 -21.77
C PRO A 4 -43.68 66.84 -21.81
N ALA A 5 -43.15 65.73 -21.27
CA ALA A 5 -42.02 64.91 -21.77
C ALA A 5 -40.59 65.46 -21.82
N LEU A 6 -39.70 64.85 -21.02
CA LEU A 6 -38.54 64.04 -21.48
C LEU A 6 -37.57 63.81 -20.31
N ALA A 7 -37.78 62.75 -19.53
CA ALA A 7 -36.74 62.26 -18.60
C ALA A 7 -37.03 60.82 -18.13
N VAL A 8 -37.41 59.92 -19.04
CA VAL A 8 -37.51 58.48 -18.74
C VAL A 8 -36.89 57.73 -19.92
N SER A 9 -35.55 57.60 -19.94
CA SER A 9 -34.88 56.69 -20.89
C SER A 9 -33.38 56.48 -20.57
N GLY A 10 -33.00 56.31 -19.31
CA GLY A 10 -31.57 56.13 -18.97
C GLY A 10 -31.25 55.14 -17.87
N ARG A 11 -32.19 54.89 -16.94
CA ARG A 11 -31.96 54.02 -15.78
C ARG A 11 -32.42 52.58 -15.96
N GLU A 12 -33.39 52.33 -16.84
CA GLU A 12 -33.91 50.96 -17.05
C GLU A 12 -33.02 50.14 -18.00
N SER A 13 -32.40 50.79 -18.99
CA SER A 13 -31.54 50.15 -19.99
C SER A 13 -30.22 49.61 -19.42
N PHE A 14 -29.75 50.16 -18.31
CA PHE A 14 -28.48 49.75 -17.70
C PHE A 14 -28.64 48.51 -16.79
N ALA A 15 -29.82 48.31 -16.20
CA ALA A 15 -30.09 47.17 -15.31
C ALA A 15 -30.38 45.88 -16.09
N GLU A 16 -31.07 45.95 -17.23
CA GLU A 16 -31.33 44.79 -18.09
C GLU A 16 -30.03 44.24 -18.72
N PHE A 17 -29.08 45.12 -19.05
CA PHE A 17 -27.81 44.73 -19.65
C PHE A 17 -26.92 43.93 -18.70
N HIS A 18 -26.91 44.28 -17.40
CA HIS A 18 -26.16 43.54 -16.38
C HIS A 18 -26.75 42.15 -16.08
N LEU A 19 -28.07 42.00 -16.13
CA LEU A 19 -28.75 40.71 -15.93
C LEU A 19 -28.47 39.74 -17.10
N GLY A 20 -28.51 40.24 -18.33
CA GLY A 20 -28.16 39.46 -19.53
C GLY A 20 -26.70 39.08 -19.61
N PHE A 21 -25.79 39.98 -19.21
CA PHE A 21 -24.34 39.75 -19.23
C PHE A 21 -23.90 38.74 -18.16
N GLN A 22 -24.45 38.81 -16.94
CA GLN A 22 -24.22 37.78 -15.93
C GLN A 22 -24.72 36.41 -16.38
N GLY A 23 -25.90 36.33 -17.00
CA GLY A 23 -26.42 35.08 -17.56
C GLY A 23 -25.51 34.47 -18.63
N PHE A 24 -24.96 35.30 -19.53
CA PHE A 24 -24.00 34.86 -20.55
C PHE A 24 -22.67 34.36 -19.96
N LEU A 25 -22.18 35.00 -18.89
CA LEU A 25 -20.98 34.54 -18.18
C LEU A 25 -21.22 33.21 -17.45
N PHE A 26 -22.40 32.98 -16.88
CA PHE A 26 -22.77 31.69 -16.29
C PHE A 26 -22.95 30.59 -17.34
N LEU A 27 -23.53 30.91 -18.50
CA LEU A 27 -23.68 29.96 -19.60
C LEU A 27 -22.31 29.58 -20.20
N GLY A 28 -21.43 30.56 -20.40
CA GLY A 28 -20.06 30.37 -20.89
C GLY A 28 -19.17 29.58 -19.92
N THR A 29 -19.26 29.86 -18.62
CA THR A 29 -18.55 29.07 -17.60
C THR A 29 -19.06 27.64 -17.55
N SER A 30 -20.38 27.39 -17.66
CA SER A 30 -20.91 26.02 -17.75
C SER A 30 -20.41 25.29 -19.00
N LEU A 31 -20.36 25.96 -20.15
CA LEU A 31 -19.90 25.39 -21.42
C LEU A 31 -18.41 25.02 -21.39
N CYS A 32 -17.59 25.79 -20.65
CA CYS A 32 -16.17 25.53 -20.51
C CYS A 32 -15.85 24.48 -19.43
N HIS A 33 -16.69 24.36 -18.38
CA HIS A 33 -16.44 23.40 -17.31
C HIS A 33 -16.94 21.99 -17.63
N VAL A 34 -18.04 21.83 -18.36
CA VAL A 34 -18.58 20.49 -18.68
C VAL A 34 -17.56 19.61 -19.44
N PRO A 35 -16.83 20.09 -20.47
CA PRO A 35 -15.79 19.30 -21.12
C PRO A 35 -14.62 18.96 -20.17
N VAL A 36 -14.26 19.87 -19.27
CA VAL A 36 -13.20 19.65 -18.27
C VAL A 36 -13.61 18.62 -17.24
N TRP A 37 -14.84 18.65 -16.74
CA TRP A 37 -15.37 17.64 -15.83
C TRP A 37 -15.53 16.29 -16.51
N ILE A 38 -16.01 16.24 -17.76
CA ILE A 38 -16.05 15.00 -18.56
C ILE A 38 -14.63 14.46 -18.77
N TYR A 39 -13.65 15.33 -19.06
CA TYR A 39 -12.25 14.93 -19.17
C TYR A 39 -11.71 14.41 -17.83
N ILE A 40 -11.96 15.08 -16.71
CA ILE A 40 -11.54 14.63 -15.37
C ILE A 40 -12.18 13.29 -15.03
N ILE A 41 -13.46 13.09 -15.34
CA ILE A 41 -14.19 11.83 -15.08
C ILE A 41 -13.66 10.70 -15.97
N LEU A 42 -13.43 10.95 -17.27
CA LEU A 42 -12.87 9.94 -18.19
C LEU A 42 -11.39 9.63 -17.88
N PHE A 43 -10.61 10.64 -17.51
CA PHE A 43 -9.20 10.50 -17.15
C PHE A 43 -9.04 9.80 -15.80
N HIS A 44 -9.86 10.14 -14.80
CA HIS A 44 -9.85 9.43 -13.52
C HIS A 44 -10.50 8.06 -13.58
N SER A 45 -11.49 7.81 -14.43
CA SER A 45 -12.05 6.46 -14.60
C SER A 45 -11.04 5.52 -15.24
N GLY A 46 -10.28 5.97 -16.24
CA GLY A 46 -9.13 5.21 -16.78
C GLY A 46 -8.04 4.95 -15.74
N ARG A 47 -7.81 5.92 -14.84
CA ARG A 47 -6.84 5.79 -13.73
C ARG A 47 -7.36 4.93 -12.57
N LEU A 48 -8.68 4.86 -12.36
CA LEU A 48 -9.33 3.96 -11.41
C LEU A 48 -9.33 2.52 -11.93
N VAL A 49 -9.55 2.28 -13.22
CA VAL A 49 -9.36 0.95 -13.82
C VAL A 49 -7.90 0.49 -13.66
N ALA A 50 -6.93 1.40 -13.81
CA ALA A 50 -5.51 1.12 -13.53
C ALA A 50 -5.19 0.96 -12.02
N SER A 51 -5.93 1.62 -11.12
CA SER A 51 -5.74 1.50 -9.67
C SER A 51 -6.39 0.24 -9.10
N PHE A 52 -7.56 -0.16 -9.61
CA PHE A 52 -8.19 -1.44 -9.30
C PHE A 52 -7.41 -2.62 -9.91
N SER A 53 -6.75 -2.42 -11.07
CA SER A 53 -5.80 -3.40 -11.61
C SER A 53 -4.55 -3.56 -10.74
N LYS A 54 -4.19 -2.59 -9.89
CA LYS A 54 -3.02 -2.70 -9.01
C LYS A 54 -3.29 -3.52 -7.74
N HIS A 55 -4.56 -3.72 -7.41
CA HIS A 55 -5.02 -4.66 -6.39
C HIS A 55 -5.53 -5.98 -6.97
N ARG A 56 -5.54 -6.13 -8.31
CA ARG A 56 -5.46 -7.45 -8.90
C ARG A 56 -4.14 -8.00 -8.41
N VAL A 57 -4.27 -8.98 -7.51
CA VAL A 57 -3.24 -9.94 -7.14
C VAL A 57 -2.25 -9.99 -8.28
N VAL A 58 -0.97 -9.73 -8.00
CA VAL A 58 0.09 -10.24 -8.87
C VAL A 58 -0.01 -11.76 -8.75
N GLU A 59 -1.06 -12.32 -9.35
CA GLU A 59 -1.05 -13.57 -10.09
C GLU A 59 -0.16 -13.21 -11.28
N THR A 60 1.14 -13.06 -11.02
CA THR A 60 2.09 -13.64 -11.95
C THR A 60 1.51 -15.02 -12.20
N ALA A 61 1.22 -15.32 -13.46
CA ALA A 61 1.02 -16.67 -13.93
C ALA A 61 2.33 -17.44 -13.70
N GLU A 62 2.73 -17.60 -12.43
CA GLU A 62 3.54 -18.70 -11.97
C GLU A 62 2.65 -19.88 -12.33
N LYS A 63 3.04 -20.63 -13.37
CA LYS A 63 2.60 -22.02 -13.50
C LYS A 63 2.59 -22.56 -12.09
N GLU A 64 1.42 -22.88 -11.54
CA GLU A 64 1.34 -23.53 -10.24
C GLU A 64 2.14 -24.82 -10.38
N LEU A 65 3.41 -24.75 -10.00
CA LEU A 65 4.29 -25.89 -10.00
C LEU A 65 3.67 -26.84 -9.00
N THR A 66 3.57 -28.09 -9.41
CA THR A 66 3.07 -29.11 -8.50
C THR A 66 3.98 -29.11 -7.26
N PRO A 67 3.47 -29.43 -6.05
CA PRO A 67 4.31 -29.46 -4.85
C PRO A 67 5.59 -30.30 -5.03
N VAL A 68 5.55 -31.32 -5.89
CA VAL A 68 6.70 -32.16 -6.25
C VAL A 68 7.76 -31.37 -7.03
N GLU A 69 7.37 -30.50 -7.95
CA GLU A 69 8.30 -29.66 -8.71
C GLU A 69 8.91 -28.57 -7.84
N GLU A 70 8.16 -27.97 -6.92
CA GLU A 70 8.70 -27.02 -5.93
C GLU A 70 9.74 -27.66 -5.01
N TRP A 71 9.52 -28.91 -4.57
CA TRP A 71 10.53 -29.63 -3.80
C TRP A 71 11.82 -29.90 -4.59
N LYS A 72 11.72 -30.16 -5.90
CA LYS A 72 12.90 -30.29 -6.76
C LYS A 72 13.66 -28.96 -6.88
N LEU A 73 12.94 -27.84 -7.02
CA LEU A 73 13.54 -26.51 -7.04
C LEU A 73 14.27 -26.17 -5.73
N VAL A 74 13.68 -26.53 -4.59
CA VAL A 74 14.34 -26.40 -3.28
C VAL A 74 15.65 -27.18 -3.27
N GLU A 75 15.66 -28.43 -3.75
CA GLU A 75 16.88 -29.24 -3.80
C GLU A 75 17.96 -28.63 -4.71
N GLU A 76 17.57 -28.11 -5.88
CA GLU A 76 18.48 -27.40 -6.79
C GLU A 76 19.07 -26.14 -6.14
N HIS A 77 18.25 -25.35 -5.44
CA HIS A 77 18.69 -24.17 -4.71
C HIS A 77 19.66 -24.54 -3.59
N LEU A 78 19.41 -25.62 -2.85
CA LEU A 78 20.31 -26.11 -1.80
C LEU A 78 21.65 -26.58 -2.37
N ARG A 79 21.65 -27.29 -3.51
CA ARG A 79 22.90 -27.69 -4.21
C ARG A 79 23.73 -26.48 -4.62
N HIS A 80 23.10 -25.46 -5.19
CA HIS A 80 23.80 -24.21 -5.55
C HIS A 80 24.33 -23.45 -4.32
N LEU A 81 23.57 -23.42 -3.22
CA LEU A 81 24.01 -22.78 -1.98
C LEU A 81 25.15 -23.55 -1.30
N ALA A 82 25.27 -24.86 -1.54
CA ALA A 82 26.43 -25.64 -1.09
C ALA A 82 27.73 -25.19 -1.80
N GLU A 83 27.65 -24.81 -3.08
CA GLU A 83 28.79 -24.25 -3.83
C GLU A 83 29.06 -22.79 -3.48
N LYS A 84 28.00 -21.98 -3.30
CA LYS A 84 28.07 -20.55 -3.04
C LYS A 84 27.19 -20.16 -1.85
N PRO A 85 27.72 -20.26 -0.62
CA PRO A 85 26.89 -20.08 0.58
C PRO A 85 26.42 -18.65 0.80
N LEU A 86 27.09 -17.64 0.23
CA LEU A 86 26.80 -16.21 0.45
C LEU A 86 25.87 -15.58 -0.60
N ASP A 87 25.30 -16.38 -1.52
CA ASP A 87 24.42 -15.84 -2.55
C ASP A 87 23.02 -15.48 -2.00
N ALA A 88 22.84 -14.21 -1.65
CA ALA A 88 21.60 -13.66 -1.10
C ALA A 88 20.39 -13.87 -2.04
N ARG A 89 20.59 -13.78 -3.37
CA ARG A 89 19.48 -13.93 -4.35
C ARG A 89 19.00 -15.36 -4.40
N ARG A 90 19.92 -16.33 -4.34
CA ARG A 90 19.55 -17.76 -4.30
C ARG A 90 18.88 -18.13 -2.98
N ARG A 91 19.35 -17.58 -1.85
CA ARG A 91 18.66 -17.75 -0.55
C ARG A 91 17.25 -17.15 -0.56
N GLU A 92 17.05 -16.01 -1.21
CA GLU A 92 15.72 -15.44 -1.41
C GLU A 92 14.82 -16.37 -2.23
N ALA A 93 15.30 -16.88 -3.37
CA ALA A 93 14.53 -17.81 -4.20
C ALA A 93 14.15 -19.11 -3.45
N LEU A 94 15.08 -19.64 -2.64
CA LEU A 94 14.82 -20.76 -1.74
C LEU A 94 13.70 -20.44 -0.73
N ALA A 95 13.73 -19.25 -0.14
CA ALA A 95 12.69 -18.80 0.79
C ALA A 95 11.32 -18.64 0.11
N ASP A 96 11.29 -18.14 -1.12
CA ASP A 96 10.08 -18.02 -1.94
C ASP A 96 9.47 -19.41 -2.23
N SER A 97 10.29 -20.40 -2.58
CA SER A 97 9.82 -21.80 -2.75
C SER A 97 9.30 -22.40 -1.45
N TYR A 98 9.96 -22.17 -0.31
CA TYR A 98 9.42 -22.61 0.99
C TYR A 98 8.09 -21.93 1.34
N LEU A 99 7.90 -20.67 0.95
CA LEU A 99 6.66 -19.95 1.14
C LEU A 99 5.52 -20.55 0.30
N ARG A 100 5.79 -20.93 -0.95
CA ARG A 100 4.83 -21.63 -1.82
C ARG A 100 4.46 -23.02 -1.29
N LEU A 101 5.42 -23.73 -0.71
CA LEU A 101 5.19 -25.02 -0.03
C LEU A 101 4.48 -24.91 1.32
N GLY A 102 4.25 -23.69 1.84
CA GLY A 102 3.65 -23.47 3.16
C GLY A 102 4.61 -23.71 4.34
N ALA A 103 5.89 -23.96 4.07
CA ALA A 103 6.94 -24.14 5.09
C ALA A 103 7.40 -22.78 5.63
N LEU A 104 6.52 -22.10 6.36
CA LEU A 104 6.71 -20.70 6.79
C LEU A 104 7.96 -20.50 7.66
N ASP A 105 8.27 -21.42 8.58
CA ASP A 105 9.45 -21.30 9.46
C ASP A 105 10.75 -21.35 8.66
N SER A 106 10.84 -22.30 7.72
CA SER A 106 11.97 -22.42 6.81
C SER A 106 12.11 -21.16 5.97
N ALA A 107 11.01 -20.67 5.38
CA ALA A 107 11.01 -19.44 4.60
C ALA A 107 11.52 -18.22 5.41
N ILE A 108 11.00 -18.00 6.63
CA ILE A 108 11.44 -16.91 7.51
C ILE A 108 12.94 -17.03 7.80
N SER A 109 13.42 -18.25 8.10
CA SER A 109 14.83 -18.47 8.41
C SER A 109 15.74 -18.14 7.22
N GLU A 110 15.33 -18.48 6.01
CA GLU A 110 16.11 -18.25 4.79
C GLU A 110 16.09 -16.78 4.37
N TYR A 111 14.96 -16.06 4.51
CA TYR A 111 14.97 -14.60 4.32
C TYR A 111 15.87 -13.88 5.30
N ARG A 112 15.91 -14.31 6.57
CA ARG A 112 16.82 -13.73 7.57
C ARG A 112 18.27 -13.96 7.18
N LYS A 113 18.62 -15.19 6.81
CA LYS A 113 19.96 -15.57 6.32
C LYS A 113 20.34 -14.80 5.05
N ALA A 114 19.40 -14.53 4.16
CA ALA A 114 19.60 -13.72 2.95
C ALA A 114 19.86 -12.25 3.31
N ALA A 115 19.09 -11.69 4.25
CA ALA A 115 19.31 -10.33 4.74
C ALA A 115 20.67 -10.19 5.46
N ASP A 116 21.07 -11.19 6.25
CA ASP A 116 22.33 -11.19 6.97
C ASP A 116 23.56 -11.39 6.05
N SER A 117 23.39 -11.95 4.85
CA SER A 117 24.47 -12.01 3.84
C SER A 117 24.70 -10.70 3.08
N LEU A 118 23.84 -9.70 3.28
CA LEU A 118 24.00 -8.37 2.69
C LEU A 118 24.55 -7.41 3.75
N ASP A 119 25.49 -6.55 3.38
CA ASP A 119 26.11 -5.61 4.31
C ASP A 119 25.13 -4.52 4.76
N SER A 120 24.61 -3.75 3.80
CA SER A 120 23.54 -2.77 4.02
C SER A 120 22.93 -2.35 2.69
N GLY A 121 21.66 -1.94 2.71
CA GLY A 121 21.00 -1.41 1.53
C GLY A 121 19.48 -1.64 1.53
N PRO A 122 18.80 -1.09 0.50
CA PRO A 122 17.35 -1.24 0.35
C PRO A 122 16.94 -2.71 0.19
N GLU A 123 17.80 -3.55 -0.41
CA GLU A 123 17.56 -4.99 -0.56
C GLU A 123 17.54 -5.72 0.78
N GLN A 124 18.47 -5.38 1.69
CA GLN A 124 18.45 -5.95 3.04
C GLN A 124 17.16 -5.58 3.77
N ALA A 125 16.74 -4.31 3.68
CA ALA A 125 15.49 -3.85 4.27
C ALA A 125 14.27 -4.57 3.67
N ARG A 126 14.26 -4.82 2.35
CA ARG A 126 13.20 -5.55 1.65
C ARG A 126 13.11 -7.01 2.10
N LEU A 127 14.24 -7.70 2.23
CA LEU A 127 14.29 -9.09 2.72
C LEU A 127 13.85 -9.20 4.18
N MET A 128 14.31 -8.28 5.04
CA MET A 128 13.85 -8.20 6.42
C MET A 128 12.33 -7.95 6.49
N TYR A 129 11.82 -7.07 5.64
CA TYR A 129 10.38 -6.82 5.52
C TYR A 129 9.62 -8.08 5.11
N ARG A 130 10.09 -8.85 4.12
CA ARG A 130 9.44 -10.12 3.73
C ARG A 130 9.34 -11.09 4.90
N ALA A 131 10.42 -11.26 5.68
CA ALA A 131 10.40 -12.10 6.88
C ALA A 131 9.39 -11.61 7.93
N ILE A 132 9.37 -10.28 8.19
CA ILE A 132 8.42 -9.66 9.12
C ILE A 132 6.98 -9.86 8.66
N TYR A 133 6.70 -9.64 7.39
CA TYR A 133 5.38 -9.75 6.79
C TYR A 133 4.81 -11.17 7.00
N ILE A 134 5.62 -12.21 6.80
CA ILE A 134 5.18 -13.60 7.02
C ILE A 134 4.87 -13.85 8.50
N CYS A 135 5.71 -13.36 9.42
CA CYS A 135 5.48 -13.51 10.85
C CYS A 135 4.18 -12.83 11.32
N VAL A 136 3.90 -11.64 10.79
CA VAL A 136 2.74 -10.83 11.20
C VAL A 136 1.47 -11.33 10.52
N GLU A 137 1.46 -11.46 9.21
CA GLU A 137 0.25 -11.70 8.42
C GLU A 137 -0.14 -13.17 8.35
N ARG A 138 0.85 -14.07 8.20
CA ARG A 138 0.58 -15.51 8.01
C ARG A 138 0.62 -16.28 9.32
N ARG A 139 1.48 -15.88 10.25
CA ARG A 139 1.62 -16.53 11.57
C ARG A 139 0.87 -15.82 12.69
N LEU A 140 0.33 -14.62 12.46
CA LEU A 140 -0.39 -13.82 13.46
C LEU A 140 0.42 -13.60 14.74
N SER A 141 1.76 -13.64 14.64
CA SER A 141 2.67 -13.61 15.79
C SER A 141 3.60 -12.42 15.72
N VAL A 142 3.07 -11.26 16.13
CA VAL A 142 3.86 -10.02 16.18
C VAL A 142 5.01 -10.11 17.19
N LYS A 143 4.83 -10.87 18.28
CA LYS A 143 5.86 -11.07 19.32
C LYS A 143 7.16 -11.63 18.74
N ASN A 144 7.08 -12.61 17.83
CA ASN A 144 8.24 -13.19 17.17
C ASN A 144 8.86 -12.23 16.12
N ALA A 145 8.06 -11.31 15.58
CA ALA A 145 8.52 -10.30 14.62
C ALA A 145 9.20 -9.09 15.29
N LEU A 146 8.96 -8.82 16.58
CA LEU A 146 9.52 -7.67 17.33
C LEU A 146 11.03 -7.43 17.13
N PRO A 147 11.93 -8.45 17.27
CA PRO A 147 13.36 -8.20 17.09
C PRO A 147 13.69 -7.73 15.67
N LEU A 148 13.01 -8.27 14.65
CA LEU A 148 13.20 -7.88 13.26
C LEU A 148 12.62 -6.48 12.98
N LEU A 149 11.42 -6.20 13.47
CA LEU A 149 10.78 -4.87 13.39
C LEU A 149 11.68 -3.79 13.98
N ARG A 150 12.17 -4.00 15.21
CA ARG A 150 13.08 -3.05 15.89
C ARG A 150 14.41 -2.92 15.16
N ARG A 151 14.96 -4.01 14.60
CA ARG A 151 16.20 -3.96 13.80
C ARG A 151 15.98 -3.14 12.52
N LEU A 152 14.87 -3.33 11.82
CA LEU A 152 14.53 -2.62 10.59
C LEU A 152 14.40 -1.11 10.81
N VAL A 153 13.69 -0.69 11.86
CA VAL A 153 13.52 0.73 12.20
C VAL A 153 14.84 1.40 12.57
N ARG A 154 15.73 0.68 13.27
CA ARG A 154 17.06 1.18 13.65
C ARG A 154 18.00 1.34 12.45
N LEU A 155 18.04 0.35 11.57
CA LEU A 155 18.96 0.36 10.41
C LEU A 155 18.45 1.27 9.29
N TYR A 156 17.14 1.34 9.08
CA TYR A 156 16.54 2.03 7.93
C TYR A 156 15.42 3.01 8.34
N PRO A 157 15.67 4.00 9.21
CA PRO A 157 14.62 4.81 9.85
C PRO A 157 13.77 5.66 8.90
N ARG A 158 14.26 5.94 7.68
CA ARG A 158 13.55 6.73 6.65
C ARG A 158 12.96 5.87 5.53
N SER A 159 13.09 4.54 5.61
CA SER A 159 12.54 3.64 4.59
C SER A 159 11.03 3.47 4.73
N TYR A 160 10.36 3.17 3.61
CA TYR A 160 8.96 2.76 3.58
C TYR A 160 8.71 1.58 4.55
N TYR A 161 9.61 0.59 4.56
CA TYR A 161 9.51 -0.57 5.42
C TYR A 161 9.57 -0.23 6.92
N ALA A 162 10.35 0.78 7.31
CA ALA A 162 10.39 1.24 8.70
C ALA A 162 9.11 1.96 9.13
N ALA A 163 8.41 2.65 8.22
CA ALA A 163 7.10 3.22 8.54
C ALA A 163 6.07 2.12 8.85
N TYR A 164 6.04 1.05 8.05
CA TYR A 164 5.23 -0.14 8.33
C TYR A 164 5.61 -0.77 9.67
N ALA A 165 6.90 -0.97 9.93
CA ALA A 165 7.37 -1.57 11.16
C ALA A 165 7.02 -0.72 12.40
N ARG A 166 7.13 0.60 12.33
CA ARG A 166 6.69 1.51 13.40
C ARG A 166 5.20 1.40 13.68
N ARG A 167 4.37 1.35 12.62
CA ARG A 167 2.91 1.19 12.79
C ARG A 167 2.58 -0.06 13.61
N ILE A 168 3.24 -1.18 13.30
CA ILE A 168 3.01 -2.44 14.01
C ILE A 168 3.55 -2.39 15.43
N LEU A 169 4.76 -1.84 15.63
CA LEU A 169 5.36 -1.70 16.95
C LEU A 169 4.51 -0.83 17.88
N ASN A 170 4.13 0.37 17.42
CA ASN A 170 3.29 1.29 18.19
C ASN A 170 1.96 0.65 18.57
N ARG A 171 1.34 -0.08 17.64
CA ARG A 171 0.10 -0.83 17.90
C ARG A 171 0.33 -1.89 18.97
N TYR A 172 1.36 -2.72 18.82
CA TYR A 172 1.69 -3.78 19.77
C TYR A 172 1.94 -3.21 21.18
N GLU A 173 2.73 -2.15 21.30
CA GLU A 173 3.04 -1.48 22.56
C GLU A 173 1.79 -0.87 23.21
N ALA A 174 0.87 -0.29 22.43
CA ALA A 174 -0.40 0.20 22.94
C ALA A 174 -1.25 -0.93 23.55
N TYR A 175 -1.39 -2.06 22.85
CA TYR A 175 -2.14 -3.23 23.38
C TYR A 175 -1.46 -3.88 24.58
N GLU A 176 -0.12 -3.93 24.59
CA GLU A 176 0.66 -4.40 25.73
C GLU A 176 0.41 -3.52 26.97
N SER A 177 0.46 -2.20 26.79
CA SER A 177 0.20 -1.23 27.87
C SER A 177 -1.24 -1.30 28.40
N ALA A 178 -2.20 -1.64 27.54
CA ALA A 178 -3.60 -1.85 27.91
C ALA A 178 -3.88 -3.23 28.54
N GLY A 179 -2.87 -4.12 28.63
CA GLY A 179 -3.02 -5.48 29.18
C GLY A 179 -3.83 -6.44 28.29
N LEU A 180 -4.13 -6.05 27.06
CA LEU A 180 -5.05 -6.79 26.17
C LEU A 180 -4.42 -8.02 25.53
N LEU A 181 -3.08 -8.10 25.48
CA LEU A 181 -2.35 -9.21 24.85
C LEU A 181 -2.47 -10.56 25.60
N ASN A 182 -2.78 -10.55 26.90
CA ASN A 182 -2.89 -11.77 27.72
C ASN A 182 -4.33 -12.32 27.80
N SER A 183 -5.30 -11.66 27.15
CA SER A 183 -6.73 -11.96 27.28
C SER A 183 -7.21 -13.19 26.48
N GLY A 184 -6.30 -13.96 25.88
CA GLY A 184 -6.64 -15.18 25.12
C GLY A 184 -7.30 -14.94 23.77
N ASN A 185 -7.56 -13.68 23.39
CA ASN A 185 -8.19 -13.34 22.12
C ASN A 185 -7.12 -13.15 21.02
N ALA A 186 -6.75 -14.23 20.35
CA ALA A 186 -5.75 -14.25 19.28
C ALA A 186 -6.23 -13.64 17.94
N GLY A 187 -7.38 -12.94 17.93
CA GLY A 187 -8.00 -12.34 16.72
C GLY A 187 -7.64 -10.88 16.43
N TRP A 188 -6.62 -10.32 17.08
CA TRP A 188 -6.30 -8.88 17.04
C TRP A 188 -5.65 -8.37 15.73
N TRP A 189 -5.54 -9.22 14.71
CA TRP A 189 -5.00 -8.86 13.38
C TRP A 189 -6.06 -8.80 12.28
N ASP A 190 -7.26 -9.34 12.52
CA ASP A 190 -8.37 -9.15 11.59
C ASP A 190 -8.78 -7.67 11.65
N GLY A 191 -8.89 -7.02 10.50
CA GLY A 191 -9.03 -5.56 10.34
C GLY A 191 -10.32 -4.93 10.90
N GLU A 192 -10.90 -5.50 11.96
CA GLU A 192 -12.08 -5.00 12.65
C GLU A 192 -11.68 -4.28 13.94
N GLY A 193 -11.92 -2.98 13.96
CA GLY A 193 -11.95 -2.18 15.19
C GLY A 193 -10.60 -1.61 15.59
N GLU A 194 -10.36 -0.34 15.21
CA GLU A 194 -9.53 0.52 16.05
C GLU A 194 -10.11 0.50 17.47
N PRO A 195 -9.28 0.34 18.52
CA PRO A 195 -9.77 0.47 19.88
C PRO A 195 -10.30 1.89 20.04
N GLN A 196 -11.60 2.03 20.27
CA GLN A 196 -12.20 3.32 20.56
C GLN A 196 -11.57 3.85 21.86
N ALA A 197 -11.06 5.08 21.76
CA ALA A 197 -10.43 5.83 22.83
C ALA A 197 -11.39 6.14 23.98
#